data_AF-A0A662QFI1-F1
#
_entry.id   AF-A0A662QFI1-F1
#
_cell.length_a   1.000
_cell.length_b   1.000
_cell.length_c   1.000
_cell.angle_alpha   90.00
_cell.angle_beta   90.00
_cell.angle_gamma   90.00
#
_symmetry.space_group_name_H-M   'P 1'
#
loop_
_entity.id
_entity.type
_entity.pdbx_description
1 polymer ?
#
loop_
_entity_poly.entity_id
_entity_poly.type
_entity_poly.pdbx_seq_one_letter_code
_entity_poly.pdbx_strand_id
1 'polypeptide(L)'
;MDLERVSRRYLELSEEDRRKLIEDVLEIILSSPNADLISDEIGWRISSKFRSGDLYNLEGFKLLLEAASSCEPMKLERFLEEEMK
;
A
#
# COMPACT_ATOMS: atom_id res chain seq x y z
N MET A 1 -1.30 -9.09 -10.73
CA MET A 1 -1.88 -7.78 -10.31
C MET A 1 -1.69 -6.65 -11.34
N ASP A 2 -2.79 -5.99 -11.74
CA ASP A 2 -2.80 -4.77 -12.57
C ASP A 2 -2.82 -3.51 -11.68
N LEU A 3 -1.64 -2.91 -11.47
CA LEU A 3 -1.45 -1.74 -10.60
C LEU A 3 -2.09 -0.46 -11.17
N GLU A 4 -2.25 -0.35 -12.50
CA GLU A 4 -2.93 0.80 -13.09
C GLU A 4 -4.42 0.76 -12.77
N ARG A 5 -5.05 -0.41 -12.91
CA ARG A 5 -6.46 -0.58 -12.54
C ARG A 5 -6.69 -0.26 -11.07
N VAL A 6 -5.84 -0.74 -10.17
CA VAL A 6 -5.92 -0.45 -8.72
C VAL A 6 -5.77 1.04 -8.46
N SER A 7 -4.80 1.70 -9.11
CA SER A 7 -4.58 3.14 -8.95
C SER A 7 -5.78 3.97 -9.42
N ARG A 8 -6.46 3.57 -10.51
CA ARG A 8 -7.68 4.24 -11.00
C ARG A 8 -8.82 4.11 -10.01
N ARG A 9 -9.09 2.88 -9.53
CA ARG A 9 -10.15 2.64 -8.53
C ARG A 9 -9.91 3.39 -7.23
N TYR A 10 -8.66 3.44 -6.76
CA TYR A 10 -8.29 4.26 -5.60
C TYR A 10 -8.70 5.74 -5.76
N LEU A 11 -8.55 6.32 -6.97
CA LEU A 11 -8.94 7.70 -7.25
C LEU A 11 -10.47 7.92 -7.36
N GLU A 12 -11.25 6.84 -7.37
CA GLU A 12 -12.72 6.91 -7.35
C GLU A 12 -13.29 6.79 -5.93
N LEU A 13 -12.48 6.31 -4.97
CA LEU A 13 -12.85 6.17 -3.56
C LEU A 13 -13.01 7.53 -2.87
N SER A 14 -13.83 7.54 -1.80
CA SER A 14 -13.91 8.66 -0.86
C SER A 14 -12.59 8.85 -0.11
N GLU A 15 -12.37 10.03 0.49
CA GLU A 15 -11.16 10.26 1.28
C GLU A 15 -11.03 9.28 2.46
N GLU A 16 -12.14 8.98 3.12
CA GLU A 16 -12.20 8.03 4.23
C GLU A 16 -11.82 6.62 3.78
N ASP A 17 -12.40 6.14 2.68
CA ASP A 17 -12.11 4.82 2.11
C ASP A 17 -10.65 4.72 1.63
N ARG A 18 -10.09 5.80 1.06
CA ARG A 18 -8.68 5.84 0.67
C ARG A 18 -7.75 5.71 1.87
N ARG A 19 -8.06 6.40 2.97
CA ARG A 19 -7.26 6.33 4.19
C ARG A 19 -7.30 4.94 4.78
N LYS A 20 -8.50 4.36 4.89
CA LYS A 20 -8.69 2.99 5.38
C LYS A 20 -7.90 1.98 4.54
N LEU A 21 -8.02 2.05 3.21
CA LEU A 21 -7.25 1.18 2.31
C LEU A 21 -5.74 1.30 2.52
N ILE A 22 -5.23 2.52 2.70
CA ILE A 22 -3.80 2.76 2.95
C ILE A 22 -3.36 2.15 4.28
N GLU A 23 -4.19 2.28 5.32
CA GLU A 23 -3.93 1.69 6.63
C GLU A 23 -3.93 0.17 6.58
N ASP A 24 -4.88 -0.44 5.87
CA ASP A 24 -4.98 -1.88 5.70
C ASP A 24 -3.76 -2.44 4.90
N VAL A 25 -3.32 -1.75 3.84
CA VAL A 25 -2.10 -2.15 3.11
C VAL A 25 -0.85 -1.98 3.99
N LEU A 26 -0.79 -0.92 4.80
CA LEU A 26 0.29 -0.73 5.75
C LEU A 26 0.31 -1.85 6.80
N GLU A 27 -0.84 -2.31 7.27
CA GLU A 27 -0.94 -3.46 8.17
C GLU A 27 -0.42 -4.75 7.53
N ILE A 28 -0.70 -4.98 6.24
CA ILE A 28 -0.14 -6.13 5.50
C ILE A 28 1.39 -6.12 5.57
N ILE A 29 2.01 -4.96 5.38
CA ILE A 29 3.47 -4.79 5.43
C ILE A 29 3.99 -5.02 6.86
N LEU A 30 3.41 -4.34 7.84
CA LEU A 30 3.88 -4.36 9.23
C LEU A 30 3.69 -5.73 9.91
N SER A 31 2.69 -6.50 9.47
CA SER A 31 2.42 -7.85 9.97
C SER A 31 3.17 -8.95 9.20
N SER A 32 3.91 -8.61 8.15
CA SER A 32 4.59 -9.60 7.32
C SER A 32 5.80 -10.20 8.04
N PRO A 33 5.94 -11.53 8.10
CA PRO A 33 7.19 -12.17 8.49
C PRO A 33 8.33 -11.96 7.49
N ASN A 34 8.03 -11.45 6.28
CA ASN A 34 9.00 -11.21 5.20
C ASN A 34 9.30 -9.71 5.02
N ALA A 35 9.04 -8.87 6.04
CA ALA A 35 9.27 -7.43 5.96
C ALA A 35 10.75 -7.06 5.67
N ASP A 36 11.67 -7.98 5.96
CA ASP A 36 13.10 -7.89 5.62
C ASP A 36 13.37 -7.94 4.10
N LEU A 37 12.42 -8.39 3.28
CA LEU A 37 12.51 -8.33 1.82
C LEU A 37 12.27 -6.92 1.25
N ILE A 38 11.77 -5.99 2.06
CA ILE A 38 11.60 -4.59 1.65
C ILE A 38 12.96 -3.91 1.70
N SER A 39 13.36 -3.27 0.60
CA SER A 39 14.64 -2.55 0.58
C SER A 39 14.65 -1.39 1.58
N ASP A 40 15.81 -1.14 2.18
CA ASP A 40 16.00 -0.01 3.11
C ASP A 40 15.52 1.32 2.51
N GLU A 41 15.78 1.54 1.22
CA GLU A 41 15.34 2.73 0.49
C GLU A 41 13.80 2.89 0.52
N ILE A 42 13.07 1.82 0.22
CA ILE A 42 11.60 1.83 0.24
C ILE A 42 11.10 2.06 1.68
N GLY A 43 11.68 1.35 2.66
CA GLY A 43 11.35 1.53 4.07
C GLY A 43 11.55 2.98 4.56
N TRP A 44 12.67 3.61 4.20
CA TRP A 44 12.94 5.01 4.50
C TRP A 44 11.95 5.97 3.83
N ARG A 45 11.59 5.72 2.57
CA ARG A 45 10.61 6.53 1.84
C ARG A 45 9.22 6.44 2.48
N ILE A 46 8.79 5.25 2.91
CA ILE A 46 7.51 5.06 3.63
C ILE A 46 7.54 5.84 4.94
N SER A 47 8.59 5.68 5.74
CA SER A 47 8.76 6.40 7.01
C SER A 47 8.77 7.92 6.83
N SER A 48 9.40 8.41 5.77
CA SER A 48 9.40 9.84 5.44
C SER A 48 8.01 10.35 5.09
N LYS A 49 7.28 9.66 4.20
CA LYS A 49 5.92 10.05 3.78
C LYS A 49 4.90 9.94 4.92
N PHE A 50 5.03 8.94 5.80
CA PHE A 50 4.18 8.83 6.99
C PHE A 50 4.33 10.06 7.89
N ARG A 51 5.58 10.47 8.16
CA ARG A 51 5.86 11.64 9.02
C ARG A 51 5.41 12.98 8.40
N SER A 52 5.39 13.11 7.08
CA SER A 52 4.89 14.32 6.41
C SER A 52 3.37 14.34 6.22
N GLY A 53 2.67 13.23 6.49
CA GLY A 53 1.24 13.08 6.18
C GLY A 53 0.96 12.75 4.70
N ASP A 54 1.99 12.70 3.85
CA ASP A 54 1.89 12.40 2.42
C ASP A 54 1.69 10.92 2.12
N LEU A 55 1.70 10.05 3.13
CA LEU A 55 1.42 8.63 2.92
C LEU A 55 0.02 8.42 2.35
N TYR A 56 -0.93 9.30 2.69
CA TYR A 56 -2.34 9.19 2.32
C TYR A 56 -2.68 9.68 0.91
N ASN A 57 -1.69 10.07 0.11
CA ASN A 57 -1.88 10.44 -1.29
C ASN A 57 -1.56 9.27 -2.24
N LEU A 58 -1.80 9.46 -3.54
CA LEU A 58 -1.59 8.42 -4.56
C LEU A 58 -0.14 7.92 -4.60
N GLU A 59 0.86 8.78 -4.39
CA GLU A 59 2.26 8.35 -4.39
C GLU A 59 2.58 7.51 -3.16
N GLY A 60 2.07 7.89 -1.98
CA GLY A 60 2.20 7.11 -0.77
C GLY A 60 1.55 5.73 -0.92
N PHE A 61 0.35 5.69 -1.50
CA PHE A 61 -0.33 4.43 -1.81
C PHE A 61 0.49 3.54 -2.77
N LYS A 62 1.00 4.10 -3.88
CA LYS A 62 1.84 3.33 -4.82
C LYS A 62 3.10 2.77 -4.16
N LEU A 63 3.72 3.55 -3.27
CA LEU A 63 4.89 3.10 -2.51
C LEU A 63 4.56 1.94 -1.56
N LEU A 64 3.38 1.97 -0.92
CA LEU A 64 2.92 0.85 -0.10
C LEU A 64 2.61 -0.38 -0.94
N LEU A 65 2.01 -0.23 -2.12
CA LEU A 65 1.79 -1.35 -3.04
C LEU A 65 3.12 -2.00 -3.48
N GLU A 66 4.15 -1.20 -3.74
CA GLU A 66 5.49 -1.68 -4.06
C GLU A 66 6.06 -2.52 -2.90
N ALA A 67 6.06 -1.98 -1.68
CA ALA A 67 6.55 -2.68 -0.50
C ALA A 67 5.77 -3.97 -0.20
N ALA A 68 4.43 -3.91 -0.22
CA ALA A 68 3.57 -5.06 0.01
C ALA A 68 3.73 -6.12 -1.07
N SER A 69 4.01 -5.73 -2.32
CA SER A 69 4.30 -6.68 -3.40
C SER A 69 5.64 -7.40 -3.20
N SER A 70 6.59 -6.78 -2.50
CA SER A 70 7.88 -7.41 -2.18
C SER A 70 7.78 -8.43 -1.05
N CYS A 71 7.03 -8.13 0.03
CA CYS A 71 6.98 -9.00 1.21
C CYS A 71 5.77 -9.95 1.24
N GLU A 72 4.62 -9.56 0.70
CA GLU A 72 3.34 -10.27 0.80
C GLU A 72 2.50 -10.22 -0.49
N PRO A 73 3.05 -10.61 -1.66
CA PRO A 73 2.36 -10.43 -2.94
C PRO A 73 1.01 -11.15 -3.01
N MET A 74 0.89 -12.36 -2.46
CA MET A 74 -0.36 -13.12 -2.49
C MET A 74 -1.43 -12.55 -1.55
N LYS A 75 -1.03 -12.05 -0.38
CA LYS A 75 -1.96 -11.44 0.58
C LYS A 75 -2.46 -10.10 0.05
N LEU A 76 -1.57 -9.30 -0.55
CA LEU A 76 -1.91 -8.05 -1.21
C LEU A 76 -2.89 -8.26 -2.37
N GLU A 77 -2.62 -9.23 -3.25
CA GLU A 77 -3.49 -9.49 -4.41
C GLU A 77 -4.91 -9.87 -3.97
N ARG A 78 -5.04 -10.78 -3.00
CA ARG A 78 -6.35 -11.17 -2.45
C ARG A 78 -7.09 -10.00 -1.80
N PHE A 79 -6.38 -9.23 -0.97
CA PHE A 79 -6.95 -8.06 -0.31
C PHE A 79 -7.51 -7.06 -1.33
N LEU A 80 -6.73 -6.73 -2.36
CA LEU A 80 -7.18 -5.79 -3.39
C LEU A 80 -8.31 -6.36 -4.25
N GLU A 81 -8.37 -7.67 -4.50
CA GLU A 81 -9.51 -8.29 -5.18
C GLU A 81 -10.81 -8.23 -4.37
N GLU A 82 -10.72 -8.18 -3.05
CA GLU A 82 -11.87 -8.08 -2.15
C GLU A 82 -12.34 -6.63 -2.00
N GLU A 83 -11.42 -5.71 -1.70
CA GLU A 83 -11.72 -4.29 -1.47
C GLU A 83 -11.99 -3.51 -2.77
N MET A 84 -11.43 -3.96 -3.89
CA MET A 84 -11.57 -3.31 -5.20
C MET A 84 -12.34 -4.18 -6.19
N LYS A 85 -13.45 -4.77 -5.75
CA LYS A 85 -14.46 -5.42 -6.62
C LYS A 85 -15.49 -4.41 -7.10
#